data_AF-A0A966IRN7-F1
#
_entry.id   AF-A0A966IRN7-F1
#
_cell.length_a   1.000
_cell.length_b   1.000
_cell.length_c   1.000
_cell.angle_alpha   90.00
_cell.angle_beta   90.00
_cell.angle_gamma   90.00
#
_symmetry.space_group_name_H-M   'P 1'
#
loop_
_entity.id
_entity.type
_entity.pdbx_description
1 polymer ?
#
loop_
_entity_poly.entity_id
_entity_poly.type
_entity_poly.pdbx_seq_one_letter_code
_entity_poly.pdbx_strand_id
1 'polypeptide(L)' 'YKMPEGIKVETPSQTEIILKGSDKQLIGQVAAQIRAYRPPEPYKGKGVRYSDENVIIKETKKK' A
#
# COMPACT_ATOMS: atom_id res chain seq x y z
N TYR A 1 -6.94 3.38 13.26
CA TYR A 1 -6.29 4.59 12.71
C TYR A 1 -7.39 5.61 12.46
N LYS A 2 -7.30 6.83 13.02
CA LYS A 2 -8.25 7.88 12.65
C LYS A 2 -7.82 8.41 11.28
N MET A 3 -8.72 8.34 10.30
CA MET A 3 -8.45 8.92 8.99
C MET A 3 -8.43 10.44 9.14
N PRO A 4 -7.39 11.12 8.63
CA PRO A 4 -7.34 12.57 8.67
C PRO A 4 -8.50 13.14 7.84
N GLU A 5 -9.05 14.26 8.31
CA GLU A 5 -10.20 14.91 7.68
C GLU A 5 -9.86 15.29 6.23
N GLY A 6 -10.72 14.91 5.29
CA GLY A 6 -10.55 15.20 3.86
C GLY A 6 -10.01 14.03 3.00
N ILE A 7 -9.70 12.87 3.60
CA ILE A 7 -9.42 11.64 2.84
C ILE A 7 -10.61 10.69 2.94
N LYS A 8 -11.21 10.41 1.79
CA LYS A 8 -12.16 9.30 1.61
C LYS A 8 -11.40 8.04 1.27
N VAL A 9 -11.75 6.95 1.94
CA VAL A 9 -11.20 5.63 1.66
C VAL A 9 -12.33 4.74 1.17
N GLU A 10 -12.17 4.20 -0.03
CA GLU A 10 -13.08 3.24 -0.62
C GLU A 10 -12.38 1.88 -0.69
N THR A 11 -13.11 0.83 -0.30
CA THR A 11 -12.63 -0.56 -0.34
C THR A 11 -13.51 -1.35 -1.31
N PRO A 12 -13.27 -1.27 -2.62
CA PRO A 12 -14.07 -1.98 -3.62
C PRO A 12 -13.91 -3.51 -3.51
N SER A 13 -12.74 -3.99 -3.09
CA SER A 13 -12.50 -5.40 -2.78
C SER A 13 -11.82 -5.53 -1.41
N GLN A 14 -11.85 -6.72 -0.81
CA GLN A 14 -11.18 -6.98 0.48
C GLN A 14 -9.66 -6.74 0.40
N THR A 15 -9.07 -6.76 -0.79
CA THR A 15 -7.62 -6.65 -1.02
C THR A 15 -7.20 -5.32 -1.64
N GLU A 16 -8.13 -4.43 -1.97
CA GLU A 16 -7.83 -3.15 -2.64
C GLU A 16 -8.35 -1.97 -1.83
N ILE A 17 -7.52 -0.95 -1.71
CA ILE A 17 -7.81 0.27 -0.95
C ILE A 17 -7.58 1.46 -1.89
N ILE A 18 -8.64 2.22 -2.15
CA ILE A 18 -8.58 3.45 -2.95
C ILE A 18 -8.65 4.64 -2.01
N LEU A 19 -7.63 5.50 -2.08
CA LEU A 19 -7.57 6.76 -1.34
C LEU A 19 -7.97 7.90 -2.28
N LYS A 20 -8.99 8.68 -1.91
CA LYS A 20 -9.43 9.90 -2.61
C LYS A 20 -9.35 11.07 -1.65
N GLY A 21 -8.86 12.21 -2.10
CA GLY A 21 -8.79 13.42 -1.28
C GLY A 21 -8.37 14.63 -2.10
N SER A 22 -8.49 15.80 -1.48
CA SER A 22 -8.14 17.08 -2.12
C SER A 22 -6.64 17.41 -2.03
N ASP A 23 -5.95 16.86 -1.03
CA ASP A 23 -4.53 17.14 -0.76
C ASP A 23 -3.63 15.95 -1.14
N LYS A 24 -2.72 16.18 -2.09
CA LYS A 24 -1.80 15.15 -2.61
C LYS A 24 -0.72 14.75 -1.61
N GLN A 25 -0.27 15.66 -0.74
CA GLN A 25 0.72 15.37 0.30
C GLN A 25 0.10 14.46 1.37
N LEU A 26 -1.10 14.81 1.82
CA LEU A 26 -1.83 14.03 2.82
C LEU A 26 -2.14 12.61 2.31
N ILE A 27 -2.58 12.48 1.05
CA ILE A 27 -2.81 11.17 0.41
C ILE A 27 -1.52 10.35 0.37
N GLY A 28 -0.40 10.95 -0.05
CA GLY A 28 0.89 10.27 -0.09
C GLY A 28 1.35 9.80 1.29
N GLN A 29 1.15 10.63 2.33
CA GLN A 29 1.51 10.29 3.70
C GLN A 29 0.67 9.12 4.24
N VAL A 30 -0.65 9.15 4.03
CA VAL A 30 -1.53 8.05 4.45
C VAL A 30 -1.21 6.77 3.69
N ALA A 31 -0.98 6.84 2.38
CA ALA A 31 -0.61 5.68 1.59
C ALA A 31 0.73 5.07 2.05
N ALA A 32 1.72 5.91 2.37
CA ALA A 32 3.00 5.48 2.93
C ALA A 32 2.84 4.84 4.32
N GLN A 33 1.98 5.39 5.19
CA GLN A 33 1.68 4.80 6.49
C GLN A 33 1.02 3.42 6.35
N ILE A 34 0.05 3.27 5.44
CA ILE A 34 -0.60 1.97 5.17
C ILE A 34 0.43 0.94 4.66
N ARG A 35 1.34 1.35 3.76
CA ARG A 35 2.43 0.50 3.26
C ARG A 35 3.40 0.07 4.38
N ALA A 36 3.72 0.98 5.31
CA ALA A 36 4.63 0.71 6.41
C ALA A 36 4.13 -0.37 7.39
N TYR A 37 2.81 -0.58 7.49
CA TYR A 37 2.26 -1.64 8.34
C TYR A 37 2.66 -3.05 7.89
N ARG A 38 2.71 -3.29 6.58
CA ARG A 38 3.04 -4.60 6.02
C ARG A 38 3.75 -4.43 4.68
N PRO A 39 5.04 -4.05 4.69
CA PRO A 39 5.79 -3.82 3.46
C PRO A 39 5.85 -5.10 2.62
N PRO A 40 5.96 -4.98 1.29
CA PRO A 40 5.99 -6.13 0.40
C PRO A 40 7.27 -6.95 0.65
N GLU A 41 7.09 -8.24 0.92
CA GLU A 41 8.21 -9.15 1.17
C GLU A 41 9.04 -9.38 -0.11
N PRO A 42 10.39 -9.41 -0.01
CA PRO A 42 11.28 -9.53 -1.17
C PRO A 42 11.29 -10.90 -1.83
N TYR A 43 10.62 -11.91 -1.27
CA TYR A 43 10.62 -13.28 -1.82
C TYR A 43 9.29 -13.65 -2.50
N LYS A 44 8.16 -13.39 -1.82
CA LYS A 44 6.82 -13.75 -2.30
C LYS A 44 5.99 -12.54 -2.73
N GLY A 45 6.54 -11.32 -2.62
CA GLY A 45 5.81 -10.07 -2.93
C GLY A 45 4.57 -9.85 -2.06
N LYS A 46 4.43 -10.59 -0.96
CA LYS A 46 3.25 -10.51 -0.08
C LYS A 46 3.35 -9.25 0.77
N GLY A 47 2.32 -8.42 0.74
CA GLY A 47 2.27 -7.18 1.51
C GLY A 47 1.38 -6.12 0.85
N VAL A 48 1.39 -4.93 1.43
CA VAL A 48 0.74 -3.75 0.87
C VAL A 48 1.69 -3.13 -0.15
N ARG A 49 1.22 -2.96 -1.38
CA ARG A 49 1.95 -2.32 -2.47
C ARG A 49 1.05 -1.31 -3.17
N TYR A 50 1.65 -0.38 -3.91
CA TYR A 50 0.91 0.43 -4.86
C TYR A 50 0.55 -0.40 -6.09
N SER A 51 -0.55 -0.05 -6.76
CA SER A 51 -1.03 -0.76 -7.95
C SER A 51 0.01 -0.79 -9.07
N ASP A 52 0.76 0.30 -9.23
CA ASP A 52 1.77 0.47 -10.29
C ASP A 52 3.21 0.14 -9.82
N GLU A 53 3.41 -0.30 -8.57
CA GLU A 53 4.76 -0.60 -8.05
C GLU A 53 5.20 -2.01 -8.43
N ASN A 54 6.33 -2.10 -9.15
CA ASN A 54 6.97 -3.38 -9.45
C ASN A 54 7.88 -3.81 -8.28
N VAL A 55 7.49 -4.88 -7.58
CA VAL A 55 8.23 -5.40 -6.41
C VAL A 55 9.37 -6.28 -6.91
N ILE A 56 10.61 -5.90 -6.61
CA ILE A 56 11.80 -6.70 -6.94
C ILE A 56 11.79 -7.96 -6.07
N ILE A 57 11.50 -9.10 -6.69
CA ILE A 57 11.53 -10.41 -6.04
C ILE A 57 12.92 -11.04 -6.18
N LYS A 58 13.41 -11.64 -5.09
CA LYS A 58 14.59 -12.50 -5.07
C LYS A 58 14.12 -13.95 -5.05
N GLU A 59 14.70 -14.79 -5.92
CA GLU A 59 14.44 -16.23 -5.86
C GLU A 59 15.11 -16.86 -4.64
N THR A 60 14.38 -17.74 -3.97
CA THR A 60 14.97 -18.65 -2.99
C THR A 60 15.92 -19.58 -3.72
N LYS A 61 17.21 -19.54 -3.37
CA LYS A 61 18.17 -20.58 -3.78
C LYS A 61 17.67 -21.93 -3.28
N LYS A 62 17.20 -22.79 -4.19
CA LYS A 62 17.05 -24.22 -3.92
C LYS A 62 18.44 -24.80 -3.68
N LYS A 63 18.62 -25.50 -2.57
CA LYS A 63 19.74 -26.42 -2.35
C LYS A 63 19.57 -27.65 -3.23
#